data_AF-A0AAV5J0U1-F1
#
_entry.id   AF-A0AAV5J0U1-F1
#
_cell.length_a   1.000
_cell.length_b   1.000
_cell.length_c   1.000
_cell.angle_alpha   90.00
_cell.angle_beta   90.00
_cell.angle_gamma   90.00
#
_symmetry.space_group_name_H-M   'P 1'
#
loop_
_entity.id
_entity.type
_entity.pdbx_description
1 polymer ?
#
loop_
_entity_poly.entity_id
_entity_poly.type
_entity_poly.pdbx_seq_one_letter_code
_entity_poly.pdbx_strand_id
1 'polypeptide(L)'
;MLRNASFAQNWGQCTALMQALAFRNEVPLELLKVTALGTKEENLIEETGKGLACFAQSLNIPFSFKTAMVTHMKDINEDMFEIEDGEVVAIYSYLVLCHLVGQPDCLEALIRVLKK
;
A
#
# COMPACT_ATOMS: atom_id res chain seq x y z
N MET A 1 18.11 -2.12 -3.08
CA MET A 1 17.62 -1.03 -3.94
C MET A 1 16.10 -1.02 -3.80
N LEU A 2 15.58 -0.25 -2.85
CA LEU A 2 14.16 -0.27 -2.47
C LEU A 2 13.48 0.91 -3.17
N ARG A 3 12.52 0.64 -4.04
CA ARG A 3 11.71 1.65 -4.71
C ARG A 3 10.24 1.23 -4.52
N ASN A 4 9.43 2.15 -4.02
CA ASN A 4 7.96 2.11 -3.85
C ASN A 4 7.37 1.08 -2.87
N ALA A 5 6.33 1.52 -2.17
CA ALA A 5 5.68 0.78 -1.08
C ALA A 5 4.18 0.98 -1.10
N SER A 6 3.44 -0.11 -0.90
CA SER A 6 2.00 -0.19 -0.73
C SER A 6 1.70 -0.43 0.75
N PHE A 7 0.79 0.37 1.31
CA PHE A 7 0.64 0.53 2.76
C PHE A 7 -0.77 0.17 3.25
N ALA A 8 -0.86 -0.50 4.41
CA ALA A 8 -2.10 -0.68 5.14
C ALA A 8 -1.92 -0.44 6.66
N GLN A 9 -2.84 0.34 7.22
CA GLN A 9 -3.20 0.53 8.65
C GLN A 9 -2.35 1.38 9.61
N ASN A 10 -1.21 1.98 9.23
CA ASN A 10 -0.61 3.06 10.04
C ASN A 10 -0.05 4.18 9.16
N TRP A 11 -0.84 5.25 9.00
CA TRP A 11 -0.63 6.33 8.06
C TRP A 11 0.64 7.16 8.31
N GLY A 12 1.15 7.15 9.55
CA GLY A 12 2.43 7.77 9.89
C GLY A 12 3.64 7.11 9.19
N GLN A 13 3.54 5.84 8.81
CA GLN A 13 4.60 5.16 8.07
C GLN A 13 4.65 5.62 6.60
N CYS A 14 3.49 5.88 5.99
CA CYS A 14 3.42 6.40 4.63
C CYS A 14 4.05 7.78 4.53
N THR A 15 3.71 8.66 5.48
CA THR A 15 4.24 10.03 5.52
C THR A 15 5.75 10.04 5.77
N ALA A 16 6.24 9.18 6.67
CA ALA A 16 7.68 9.01 6.89
C ALA A 16 8.41 8.52 5.62
N LEU A 17 7.83 7.58 4.86
CA LEU A 17 8.40 7.17 3.58
C LEU A 17 8.40 8.33 2.58
N MET A 18 7.28 9.03 2.42
CA MET A 18 7.18 10.17 1.51
C MET A 18 8.24 11.23 1.83
N GLN A 19 8.47 11.54 3.11
CA GLN A 19 9.54 12.44 3.52
C GLN A 19 10.91 11.91 3.11
N ALA A 20 11.23 10.65 3.43
CA ALA A 20 12.49 10.04 3.03
C ALA A 20 12.70 10.05 1.51
N LEU A 21 11.62 9.86 0.73
CA LEU A 21 11.62 9.93 -0.72
C LEU A 21 11.82 11.36 -1.25
N ALA A 22 11.23 12.37 -0.61
CA ALA A 22 11.39 13.77 -1.00
C ALA A 22 12.82 14.28 -0.79
N PHE A 23 13.49 13.82 0.26
CA PHE A 23 14.84 14.28 0.64
C PHE A 23 15.98 13.39 0.12
N ARG A 24 15.69 12.35 -0.67
CA ARG A 24 16.74 11.52 -1.27
C ARG A 24 17.46 12.30 -2.38
N ASN A 25 18.79 12.25 -2.42
CA ASN A 25 19.61 12.86 -3.49
C ASN A 25 19.65 12.03 -4.80
N GLU A 26 18.76 11.05 -4.94
CA GLU A 26 18.69 10.16 -6.10
C GLU A 26 17.66 10.63 -7.15
N VAL A 27 17.61 9.92 -8.28
CA VAL A 27 16.66 10.10 -9.39
C VAL A 27 15.24 10.41 -8.87
N PRO A 28 14.58 11.46 -9.41
CA PRO A 28 13.21 11.81 -9.07
C PRO A 28 12.27 10.61 -9.21
N LEU A 29 11.33 10.48 -8.29
CA LEU A 29 10.31 9.45 -8.39
C LEU A 29 9.29 9.84 -9.48
N GLU A 30 9.04 8.95 -10.42
CA GLU A 30 8.03 9.19 -11.46
C GLU A 30 6.61 9.19 -10.90
N LEU A 31 6.29 8.22 -10.03
CA LEU A 31 4.99 8.11 -9.36
C LEU A 31 5.10 7.24 -8.10
N LEU A 32 4.49 7.67 -7.00
CA LEU A 32 4.22 6.85 -5.82
C LEU A 32 2.77 6.36 -5.87
N LYS A 33 2.55 5.07 -6.10
CA LYS A 33 1.24 4.44 -6.01
C LYS A 33 1.07 3.77 -4.64
N VAL A 34 -0.05 4.03 -3.99
CA VAL A 34 -0.42 3.38 -2.73
C VAL A 34 -1.78 2.73 -2.89
N THR A 35 -1.82 1.41 -2.79
CA THR A 35 -3.06 0.63 -2.77
C THR A 35 -3.30 0.13 -1.36
N ALA A 36 -4.41 0.55 -0.75
CA ALA A 36 -4.83 0.12 0.57
C ALA A 36 -5.83 -1.04 0.46
N LEU A 37 -5.47 -2.20 1.01
CA LEU A 37 -6.37 -3.35 1.10
C LEU A 37 -7.24 -3.24 2.35
N GLY A 38 -8.56 -3.35 2.16
CA GLY A 38 -9.53 -3.26 3.24
C GLY A 38 -10.62 -4.34 3.15
N THR A 39 -11.10 -4.80 4.30
CA THR A 39 -12.31 -5.65 4.38
C THR A 39 -13.55 -4.89 4.83
N LYS A 40 -13.34 -3.71 5.43
CA LYS A 40 -14.37 -2.86 6.04
C LYS A 40 -13.92 -1.40 5.97
N GLU A 41 -14.84 -0.50 6.27
CA GLU A 41 -14.54 0.93 6.52
C GLU A 41 -13.90 1.66 5.32
N GLU A 42 -14.35 1.35 4.10
CA GLU A 42 -13.89 1.98 2.85
C GLU A 42 -13.82 3.51 2.93
N ASN A 43 -14.88 4.16 3.44
CA ASN A 43 -14.91 5.62 3.62
C ASN A 43 -13.74 6.14 4.46
N LEU A 44 -13.34 5.44 5.53
CA LEU A 44 -12.20 5.85 6.36
C LEU A 44 -10.87 5.69 5.63
N ILE A 45 -10.76 4.64 4.80
CA ILE A 45 -9.59 4.39 3.96
C ILE A 45 -9.46 5.50 2.90
N GLU A 46 -10.57 5.85 2.24
CA GLU A 46 -10.61 6.92 1.24
C GLU A 46 -10.29 8.30 1.82
N GLU A 47 -10.91 8.66 2.95
CA GLU A 47 -10.61 9.93 3.64
C GLU A 47 -9.13 10.02 4.00
N THR A 48 -8.54 8.90 4.41
CA THR A 48 -7.10 8.92 4.67
C THR A 48 -6.26 9.00 3.41
N GLY A 49 -6.69 8.34 2.32
CA GLY A 49 -6.09 8.49 0.99
C GLY A 49 -6.03 9.94 0.54
N LYS A 50 -7.09 10.73 0.79
CA LYS A 50 -7.11 12.18 0.53
C LYS A 50 -6.08 12.92 1.38
N GLY A 51 -5.97 12.59 2.66
CA GLY A 51 -4.94 13.15 3.55
C GLY A 51 -3.52 12.89 3.06
N LEU A 52 -3.25 11.66 2.61
CA LEU A 52 -1.96 11.29 2.00
C LEU A 52 -1.69 12.05 0.71
N ALA A 53 -2.70 12.23 -0.15
CA ALA A 53 -2.57 12.98 -1.38
C ALA A 53 -2.20 14.45 -1.13
N CYS A 54 -2.88 15.09 -0.17
CA CYS A 54 -2.53 16.44 0.27
C CYS A 54 -1.09 16.53 0.81
N PHE A 55 -0.65 15.51 1.58
CA PHE A 55 0.71 15.48 2.12
C PHE A 55 1.77 15.28 1.03
N ALA A 56 1.53 14.36 0.10
CA ALA A 56 2.42 14.13 -1.05
C ALA A 56 2.54 15.38 -1.92
N GLN A 57 1.44 16.09 -2.13
CA GLN A 57 1.43 17.39 -2.82
C GLN A 57 2.31 18.42 -2.12
N SER A 58 2.29 18.47 -0.78
CA SER A 58 3.15 19.40 -0.01
C SER A 58 4.66 19.11 -0.17
N LEU A 59 5.00 17.87 -0.53
CA LEU A 59 6.37 17.41 -0.78
C LEU A 59 6.74 17.38 -2.28
N ASN A 60 5.86 17.82 -3.17
CA ASN A 60 6.02 17.73 -4.63
C ASN A 60 6.28 16.30 -5.13
N ILE A 61 5.66 15.30 -4.50
CA ILE A 61 5.74 13.90 -4.93
C ILE A 61 4.54 13.60 -5.83
N PRO A 62 4.76 13.12 -7.07
CA PRO A 62 3.68 12.57 -7.88
C PRO A 62 3.09 11.36 -7.16
N PHE A 63 1.78 11.37 -6.90
CA PHE A 63 1.14 10.40 -6.02
C PHE A 63 -0.22 9.94 -6.54
N SER A 64 -0.51 8.66 -6.35
CA SER A 64 -1.81 8.05 -6.60
C SER A 64 -2.20 7.15 -5.43
N PHE A 65 -3.48 7.15 -5.09
CA PHE A 65 -4.04 6.31 -4.04
C PHE A 65 -5.24 5.54 -4.58
N LYS A 66 -5.30 4.26 -4.23
CA LYS A 66 -6.40 3.36 -4.55
C LYS A 66 -6.82 2.57 -3.32
N THR A 67 -8.11 2.31 -3.20
CA THR A 67 -8.65 1.35 -2.23
C THR A 67 -8.98 0.04 -2.94
N ALA A 68 -8.54 -1.08 -2.37
CA ALA A 68 -8.86 -2.42 -2.83
C ALA A 68 -9.73 -3.10 -1.75
N MET A 69 -11.03 -3.21 -2.00
CA MET A 69 -11.97 -3.80 -1.04
C MET A 69 -12.21 -5.28 -1.33
N VAL A 70 -12.09 -6.13 -0.30
CA VAL A 70 -12.44 -7.56 -0.36
C VAL A 70 -13.44 -7.92 0.71
N THR A 71 -14.37 -8.84 0.43
CA THR A 71 -15.31 -9.32 1.47
C THR A 71 -14.59 -10.16 2.52
N HIS A 72 -13.70 -11.04 2.09
CA HIS A 72 -12.80 -11.80 2.96
C HIS A 72 -11.36 -11.74 2.44
N MET A 73 -10.39 -11.85 3.35
CA MET A 73 -8.96 -11.81 2.99
C MET A 73 -8.53 -12.95 2.05
N LYS A 74 -9.26 -14.07 2.04
CA LYS A 74 -9.06 -15.17 1.09
C LYS A 74 -9.41 -14.80 -0.37
N ASP A 75 -10.21 -13.75 -0.56
CA ASP A 75 -10.68 -13.31 -1.88
C ASP A 75 -9.67 -12.35 -2.54
N ILE A 76 -8.52 -12.12 -1.89
CA ILE A 76 -7.44 -11.30 -2.42
C ILE A 76 -6.90 -11.89 -3.74
N ASN A 77 -6.69 -11.01 -4.71
CA ASN A 77 -6.07 -11.35 -5.98
C ASN A 77 -5.08 -10.26 -6.40
N GLU A 78 -4.20 -10.60 -7.35
CA GLU A 78 -3.11 -9.74 -7.82
C GLU A 78 -3.63 -8.56 -8.66
N ASP A 79 -4.66 -8.80 -9.49
CA ASP A 79 -5.22 -7.82 -10.42
C ASP A 79 -5.79 -6.59 -9.69
N MET A 80 -6.16 -6.73 -8.42
CA MET A 80 -6.60 -5.61 -7.57
C MET A 80 -5.55 -4.53 -7.37
N PHE A 81 -4.26 -4.88 -7.45
CA PHE A 81 -3.16 -3.96 -7.14
C PHE A 81 -2.69 -3.16 -8.36
N GLU A 82 -3.09 -3.54 -9.58
CA GLU A 82 -2.73 -2.84 -10.83
C GLU A 82 -1.21 -2.56 -10.95
N ILE A 83 -0.41 -3.57 -10.61
CA ILE A 83 1.05 -3.49 -10.65
C ILE A 83 1.49 -3.48 -12.11
N GLU A 84 2.30 -2.49 -12.49
CA GLU A 84 2.85 -2.35 -13.84
C GLU A 84 4.26 -2.96 -13.95
N ASP A 85 4.61 -3.42 -15.16
CA ASP A 85 5.95 -3.95 -15.43
C ASP A 85 7.03 -2.88 -15.19
N GLY A 86 8.02 -3.21 -14.35
CA GLY A 86 9.09 -2.29 -13.97
C GLY A 86 8.77 -1.45 -12.72
N GLU A 87 7.55 -1.52 -12.19
CA GLU A 87 7.23 -1.01 -10.87
C GLU A 87 7.92 -1.87 -9.81
N VAL A 88 8.53 -1.21 -8.83
CA VAL A 88 9.07 -1.92 -7.65
C VAL A 88 8.00 -1.89 -6.58
N VAL A 89 7.68 -3.05 -6.02
CA VAL A 89 6.59 -3.22 -5.05
C VAL A 89 7.18 -3.47 -3.67
N ALA A 90 6.62 -2.83 -2.65
CA ALA A 90 6.84 -3.24 -1.27
C ALA A 90 5.50 -3.41 -0.56
N ILE A 91 5.39 -4.44 0.26
CA ILE A 91 4.18 -4.72 1.03
C ILE A 91 4.42 -4.37 2.50
N TYR A 92 3.51 -3.60 3.09
CA TYR A 92 3.48 -3.35 4.52
C TYR A 92 2.24 -3.98 5.16
N SER A 93 2.44 -4.96 6.05
CA SER A 93 1.36 -5.79 6.61
C SER A 93 1.57 -6.10 8.11
N TYR A 94 1.91 -5.06 8.90
CA TYR A 94 2.33 -5.21 10.30
C TYR A 94 1.27 -5.88 11.20
N LEU A 95 0.02 -5.39 11.19
CA LEU A 95 -1.04 -5.94 12.05
C LEU A 95 -1.83 -7.07 11.40
N VAL A 96 -1.91 -7.05 10.07
CA VAL A 96 -2.71 -8.00 9.30
C VAL A 96 -2.12 -9.41 9.40
N LEU A 97 -0.79 -9.55 9.29
CA LEU A 97 -0.15 -10.88 9.39
C LEU A 97 -0.43 -11.53 10.74
N CYS A 98 -0.35 -10.77 11.83
CA CYS A 98 -0.64 -11.27 13.18
C CYS A 98 -2.10 -11.75 13.34
N HIS A 99 -3.06 -11.05 12.74
CA HIS A 99 -4.48 -11.46 12.78
C HIS A 99 -4.74 -12.70 11.92
N LEU A 100 -4.01 -12.88 10.82
CA LEU A 100 -4.20 -14.00 9.91
C LEU A 100 -3.53 -15.30 10.37
N VAL A 101 -2.68 -15.29 11.40
CA VAL A 101 -2.07 -16.52 11.96
C VAL A 101 -3.13 -17.55 12.39
N GLY A 102 -4.29 -17.09 12.89
CA GLY A 102 -5.41 -17.97 13.27
C GLY A 102 -6.28 -18.44 12.09
N GLN A 103 -5.98 -18.02 10.86
CA GLN A 103 -6.76 -18.28 9.66
C GLN A 103 -5.83 -18.74 8.52
N PRO A 104 -5.40 -20.01 8.51
CA PRO A 104 -4.37 -20.51 7.60
C PRO A 104 -4.73 -20.28 6.12
N ASP A 105 -5.99 -20.48 5.73
CA ASP A 105 -6.44 -20.27 4.35
C ASP A 105 -6.29 -18.81 3.89
N CYS A 106 -6.59 -17.85 4.77
CA CYS A 106 -6.44 -16.42 4.48
C CYS A 106 -4.96 -16.02 4.41
N LEU A 107 -4.13 -16.59 5.29
CA LEU A 107 -2.69 -16.37 5.28
C LEU A 107 -2.03 -16.94 4.02
N GLU A 108 -2.45 -18.13 3.59
CA GLU A 108 -1.99 -18.76 2.35
C GLU A 108 -2.37 -17.92 1.14
N ALA A 109 -3.62 -17.46 1.06
CA ALA A 109 -4.08 -16.59 -0.02
C ALA A 109 -3.24 -15.30 -0.11
N LEU A 110 -2.96 -14.66 1.03
CA LEU A 110 -2.09 -13.49 1.09
C LEU A 110 -0.68 -13.83 0.62
N ILE A 111 -0.03 -14.82 1.22
CA ILE A 111 1.35 -15.23 0.87
C ILE A 111 1.47 -15.58 -0.62
N ARG A 112 0.44 -16.20 -1.21
CA ARG A 112 0.41 -16.51 -2.64
C ARG A 112 0.51 -15.25 -3.50
N VAL A 113 -0.25 -14.21 -3.16
CA VAL A 113 -0.20 -12.91 -3.86
C VAL A 113 1.16 -12.21 -3.63
N LEU A 114 1.76 -12.36 -2.45
CA LEU A 114 3.05 -11.72 -2.12
C LEU A 114 4.28 -12.39 -2.78
N LYS A 115 4.15 -13.62 -3.25
CA LYS A 115 5.29 -14.44 -3.74
C LYS A 115 5.61 -14.25 -5.22
N LYS A 116 4.77 -13.55 -5.97
CA LYS A 116 5.06 -13.18 -7.35
C LYS A 116 5.74 -11.83 -7.43
#